data_AF-B5YNM8-F1
#
_entry.id   AF-B5YNM8-F1
#
_cell.length_a   1.000
_cell.length_b   1.000
_cell.length_c   1.000
_cell.angle_alpha   90.00
_cell.angle_beta   90.00
_cell.angle_gamma   90.00
#
_symmetry.space_group_name_H-M   'P 1'
#
loop_
_entity.id
_entity.type
_entity.pdbx_description
1 polymer ?
#
loop_
_entity_poly.entity_id
_entity_poly.type
_entity_poly.pdbx_seq_one_letter_code
_entity_poly.pdbx_strand_id
1 'polypeptide(L)'
;MDEIQRIGIPAGNDGENKNKTTSAIVPGLFSVPCQESYHPSTGFVQCLVTRIGQNGRYLFAFQVDGGEQAVSIIANKLSEKSSRTSNYHLFDALRGGMDAKLSKKAGHYIGKLRRDKDQSVGCYTLYTSSREKEQVAGYVYDIPALGQQIKDGQPPRKMQAVVPKSTSLSLSSSNNDETKASTRDTIKHSNANEGVSHNNRLIEHLHNGTWKHHKLLAVQTKPPVYSAGQYRLNFQGRVLVASVKNMQLENEQGEILLQFGKVSQNSFHLDYKAPFTAFSAFGAALCQFDL
;
A
#
# COMPACT_ATOMS: atom_id res chain seq x y z
N MET A 1 27.84 77.82 -5.98
CA MET A 1 27.94 77.96 -7.44
C MET A 1 28.40 76.60 -7.94
N ASP A 2 27.61 75.54 -7.70
CA ASP A 2 26.50 75.09 -8.56
C ASP A 2 27.08 74.70 -9.93
N GLU A 3 27.06 73.45 -10.40
CA GLU A 3 25.86 72.70 -10.75
C GLU A 3 26.21 71.22 -11.09
N ILE A 4 25.17 70.43 -11.35
CA ILE A 4 25.02 68.98 -11.26
C ILE A 4 25.52 68.22 -12.50
N GLN A 5 26.09 67.02 -12.32
CA GLN A 5 25.93 65.94 -13.31
C GLN A 5 25.77 64.58 -12.63
N ARG A 6 24.55 64.04 -12.68
CA ARG A 6 24.17 62.68 -12.26
C ARG A 6 24.64 61.69 -13.32
N ILE A 7 25.35 60.63 -12.92
CA ILE A 7 25.57 59.43 -13.73
C ILE A 7 25.27 58.21 -12.86
N GLY A 8 24.41 57.33 -13.39
CA GLY A 8 23.70 56.28 -12.67
C GLY A 8 24.56 55.11 -12.17
N ILE A 9 24.09 54.51 -11.08
CA ILE A 9 24.59 53.28 -10.49
C ILE A 9 24.01 52.10 -11.30
N PRO A 10 24.81 51.11 -11.75
CA PRO A 10 24.27 49.92 -12.39
C PRO A 10 23.59 49.04 -11.33
N ALA A 11 22.34 48.66 -11.60
CA ALA A 11 21.60 47.70 -10.80
C ALA A 11 22.33 46.35 -10.80
N GLY A 12 22.65 45.86 -9.60
CA GLY A 12 23.11 44.50 -9.38
C GLY A 12 22.06 43.51 -9.86
N ASN A 13 22.46 42.65 -10.79
CA ASN A 13 21.65 41.54 -11.26
C ASN A 13 21.75 40.42 -10.22
N ASP A 14 20.99 40.55 -9.13
CA ASP A 14 20.76 39.45 -8.19
C ASP A 14 19.82 38.46 -8.86
N GLY A 15 20.43 37.54 -9.62
CA GLY A 15 19.78 36.34 -10.14
C GLY A 15 19.35 35.47 -8.97
N GLU A 16 18.16 35.76 -8.45
CA GLU A 16 17.43 34.93 -7.50
C GLU A 16 17.18 33.57 -8.14
N ASN A 17 18.10 32.64 -7.89
CA ASN A 17 18.04 31.27 -8.36
C ASN A 17 16.91 30.57 -7.58
N LYS A 18 15.67 30.77 -8.05
CA LYS A 18 14.49 30.05 -7.56
C LYS A 18 14.68 28.58 -7.88
N ASN A 19 15.25 27.84 -6.93
CA ASN A 19 15.12 26.39 -6.88
C ASN A 19 13.62 26.08 -6.95
N LYS A 20 13.19 25.68 -8.14
CA LYS A 20 11.84 25.22 -8.41
C LYS A 20 11.69 23.92 -7.64
N THR A 21 11.20 23.99 -6.40
CA THR A 21 10.82 22.82 -5.62
C THR A 21 9.65 22.18 -6.37
N THR A 22 9.96 21.29 -7.31
CA THR A 22 8.96 20.56 -8.08
C THR A 22 8.22 19.66 -7.10
N SER A 23 7.00 20.04 -6.73
CA SER A 23 6.14 19.22 -5.87
C SER A 23 5.95 17.85 -6.50
N ALA A 24 6.05 16.79 -5.68
CA ALA A 24 5.86 15.42 -6.14
C ALA A 24 4.46 15.22 -6.76
N ILE A 25 4.38 14.41 -7.82
CA ILE A 25 3.13 14.10 -8.51
C ILE A 25 2.38 13.00 -7.75
N VAL A 26 1.15 13.29 -7.35
CA VAL A 26 0.29 12.31 -6.67
C VAL A 26 -0.06 11.15 -7.63
N PRO A 27 0.26 9.89 -7.30
CA PRO A 27 -0.09 8.74 -8.13
C PRO A 27 -1.59 8.42 -8.06
N GLY A 28 -2.12 7.77 -9.09
CA GLY A 28 -3.47 7.20 -9.06
C GLY A 28 -3.62 6.14 -7.96
N LEU A 29 -4.83 5.98 -7.40
CA LEU A 29 -5.07 5.11 -6.23
C LEU A 29 -4.66 3.65 -6.45
N PHE A 30 -4.74 3.19 -7.70
CA PHE A 30 -4.38 1.83 -8.13
C PHE A 30 -3.08 1.76 -8.94
N SER A 31 -2.40 2.90 -9.14
CA SER A 31 -1.19 2.97 -9.94
C SER A 31 0.05 2.71 -9.07
N VAL A 32 1.02 1.99 -9.63
CA VAL A 32 2.37 1.92 -9.05
C VAL A 32 3.02 3.29 -9.23
N PRO A 33 3.60 3.89 -8.18
CA PRO A 33 4.23 5.21 -8.28
C PRO A 33 5.51 5.14 -9.12
N CYS A 34 5.80 6.25 -9.79
CA CYS A 34 7.05 6.48 -10.51
C CYS A 34 7.96 7.43 -9.70
N GLN A 35 9.16 7.70 -10.22
CA GLN A 35 10.17 8.49 -9.51
C GLN A 35 9.67 9.90 -9.18
N GLU A 36 8.85 10.48 -10.06
CA GLU A 36 8.25 11.81 -9.90
C GLU A 36 7.20 11.87 -8.77
N SER A 37 6.71 10.70 -8.32
CA SER A 37 5.79 10.61 -7.18
C SER A 37 6.48 10.60 -5.83
N TYR A 38 7.80 10.47 -5.80
CA TYR A 38 8.54 10.37 -4.54
C TYR A 38 8.97 11.72 -4.00
N HIS A 39 8.77 11.92 -2.70
CA HIS A 39 9.26 13.10 -2.01
C HIS A 39 10.80 13.14 -2.07
N PRO A 40 11.43 14.23 -2.52
CA PRO A 40 12.86 14.27 -2.83
C PRO A 40 13.78 13.84 -1.68
N SER A 41 13.43 14.19 -0.44
CA SER A 41 14.27 13.87 0.73
C SER A 41 14.09 12.46 1.27
N THR A 42 12.91 11.84 1.09
CA THR A 42 12.62 10.53 1.70
C THR A 42 12.63 9.40 0.68
N GLY A 43 12.37 9.72 -0.59
CA GLY A 43 12.24 8.74 -1.66
C GLY A 43 10.96 7.91 -1.58
N PHE A 44 9.95 8.35 -0.82
CA PHE A 44 8.65 7.67 -0.72
C PHE A 44 7.52 8.57 -1.23
N VAL A 45 6.42 7.96 -1.65
CA VAL A 45 5.11 8.64 -1.64
C VAL A 45 4.71 8.79 -0.18
N GLN A 46 4.50 10.02 0.27
CA GLN A 46 4.16 10.31 1.67
C GLN A 46 2.66 10.43 1.85
N CYS A 47 2.12 9.76 2.87
CA CYS A 47 0.67 9.77 3.13
C CYS A 47 0.36 9.88 4.61
N LEU A 48 -0.87 10.30 4.90
CA LEU A 48 -1.46 10.37 6.22
C LEU A 48 -2.65 9.41 6.30
N VAL A 49 -2.67 8.63 7.38
CA VAL A 49 -3.82 7.83 7.79
C VAL A 49 -4.41 8.40 9.06
N THR A 50 -5.70 8.71 9.04
CA THR A 50 -6.42 9.28 10.18
C THR A 50 -7.60 8.40 10.57
N ARG A 51 -7.67 7.98 11.83
CA ARG A 51 -8.82 7.30 12.41
C ARG A 51 -9.86 8.34 12.84
N ILE A 52 -11.10 8.20 12.37
CA ILE A 52 -12.21 9.08 12.75
C ILE A 52 -13.20 8.35 13.64
N GLY A 53 -13.44 8.95 14.82
CA GLY A 53 -14.40 8.47 15.80
C GLY A 53 -14.08 7.06 16.31
N GLN A 54 -15.08 6.44 16.94
CA GLN A 54 -14.95 5.11 17.51
C GLN A 54 -15.41 3.99 16.55
N ASN A 55 -16.13 4.33 15.48
CA ASN A 55 -16.84 3.39 14.59
C ASN A 55 -15.95 2.70 13.54
N GLY A 56 -14.63 2.67 13.73
CA GLY A 56 -13.71 2.01 12.79
C GLY A 56 -13.69 2.64 11.39
N ARG A 57 -13.80 3.97 11.30
CA ARG A 57 -13.60 4.73 10.06
C ARG A 57 -12.17 5.24 9.98
N TYR A 58 -11.57 5.09 8.80
CA TYR A 58 -10.19 5.49 8.53
C TYR A 58 -10.14 6.27 7.23
N LEU A 59 -9.36 7.35 7.23
CA LEU A 59 -9.10 8.17 6.06
C LEU A 59 -7.66 7.97 5.63
N PHE A 60 -7.45 7.98 4.31
CA PHE A 60 -6.14 8.06 3.68
C PHE A 60 -6.08 9.35 2.87
N ALA A 61 -4.97 10.09 2.99
CA ALA A 61 -4.69 11.27 2.19
C ALA A 61 -3.21 11.29 1.79
N PHE A 62 -2.91 11.76 0.59
CA PHE A 62 -1.54 12.06 0.18
C PHE A 62 -1.04 13.32 0.91
N GLN A 63 0.22 13.33 1.29
CA GLN A 63 0.88 14.53 1.80
C GLN A 63 1.58 15.22 0.64
N VAL A 64 1.17 16.46 0.37
CA VAL A 64 1.74 17.32 -0.68
C VAL A 64 2.27 18.58 0.00
N ASP A 65 3.47 19.01 -0.38
CA ASP A 65 4.10 20.19 0.22
C ASP A 65 3.30 21.46 -0.06
N GLY A 66 3.00 22.23 1.00
CA GLY A 66 2.31 23.51 0.88
C GLY A 66 0.85 23.44 0.43
N GLY A 67 0.26 22.24 0.34
CA GLY A 67 -1.12 22.02 -0.11
C GLY A 67 -2.05 21.48 0.98
N GLU A 68 -3.36 21.63 0.76
CA GLU A 68 -4.38 21.00 1.58
C GLU A 68 -4.41 19.49 1.32
N GLN A 69 -4.42 18.68 2.39
CA GLN A 69 -4.41 17.21 2.29
C GLN A 69 -5.83 16.72 1.97
N ALA A 70 -6.15 16.61 0.68
CA ALA A 70 -7.42 16.07 0.24
C ALA A 70 -7.51 14.57 0.56
N VAL A 71 -8.59 14.19 1.26
CA VAL A 71 -8.90 12.78 1.55
C VAL A 71 -9.11 12.03 0.24
N SER A 72 -8.37 10.95 0.05
CA SER A 72 -8.39 10.17 -1.20
C SER A 72 -9.12 8.84 -1.07
N ILE A 73 -8.99 8.16 0.09
CA ILE A 73 -9.71 6.90 0.36
C ILE A 73 -10.37 6.95 1.74
N ILE A 74 -11.63 6.50 1.82
CA ILE A 74 -12.32 6.23 3.08
C ILE A 74 -12.45 4.71 3.25
N ALA A 75 -12.07 4.19 4.41
CA ALA A 75 -12.31 2.81 4.80
C ALA A 75 -13.24 2.74 6.01
N ASN A 76 -14.25 1.88 5.95
CA ASN A 76 -15.13 1.57 7.07
C ASN A 76 -15.01 0.10 7.46
N LYS A 77 -14.69 -0.16 8.72
CA LYS A 77 -14.81 -1.49 9.32
C LYS A 77 -16.29 -1.86 9.45
N LEU A 78 -16.66 -3.04 8.98
CA LEU A 78 -17.98 -3.61 9.22
C LEU A 78 -18.10 -4.03 10.70
N SER A 79 -19.26 -3.79 11.28
CA SER A 79 -19.57 -4.29 12.62
C SER A 79 -19.59 -5.81 12.66
N GLU A 80 -19.36 -6.39 13.84
CA GLU A 80 -19.45 -7.84 14.05
C GLU A 80 -20.85 -8.40 13.74
N LYS A 81 -21.90 -7.58 13.91
CA LYS A 81 -23.27 -7.92 13.51
C LYS A 81 -23.40 -8.10 11.98
N SER A 82 -22.61 -7.35 11.21
CA SER A 82 -22.65 -7.35 9.74
C SER A 82 -21.62 -8.28 9.12
N SER A 83 -20.59 -8.71 9.86
CA SER A 83 -19.56 -9.60 9.35
C SER A 83 -18.94 -10.48 10.43
N ARG A 84 -18.94 -11.80 10.18
CA ARG A 84 -18.29 -12.80 11.06
C ARG A 84 -16.76 -12.72 11.08
N THR A 85 -16.15 -12.01 10.13
CA THR A 85 -14.72 -11.72 10.14
C THR A 85 -14.49 -10.25 9.94
N SER A 86 -13.30 -9.77 10.33
CA SER A 86 -12.93 -8.41 10.04
C SER A 86 -12.95 -8.13 8.55
N ASN A 87 -13.62 -7.04 8.20
CA ASN A 87 -13.89 -6.68 6.83
C ASN A 87 -14.01 -5.16 6.75
N TYR A 88 -13.23 -4.57 5.87
CA TYR A 88 -13.24 -3.15 5.61
C TYR A 88 -13.74 -2.93 4.20
N HIS A 89 -14.71 -2.04 4.02
CA HIS A 89 -15.08 -1.54 2.71
C HIS A 89 -14.34 -0.23 2.44
N LEU A 90 -13.75 -0.12 1.26
CA LEU A 90 -12.96 1.03 0.83
C LEU A 90 -13.69 1.78 -0.28
N PHE A 91 -13.59 3.11 -0.21
CA PHE A 91 -14.34 4.05 -1.03
C PHE A 91 -13.43 5.16 -1.54
N ASP A 92 -13.57 5.54 -2.81
CA ASP A 92 -12.88 6.65 -3.43
C ASP A 92 -13.52 7.97 -2.99
N ALA A 93 -12.80 8.72 -2.15
CA ALA A 93 -13.28 9.98 -1.60
C ALA A 93 -13.15 11.14 -2.61
N LEU A 94 -12.24 11.04 -3.58
CA LEU A 94 -12.08 12.04 -4.64
C LEU A 94 -13.31 12.03 -5.57
N ARG A 95 -13.91 10.85 -5.76
CA ARG A 95 -15.15 10.68 -6.52
C ARG A 95 -16.42 10.88 -5.69
N GLY A 96 -16.44 10.36 -4.46
CA GLY A 96 -17.64 10.36 -3.62
C GLY A 96 -17.85 11.63 -2.79
N GLY A 97 -16.77 12.30 -2.38
CA GLY A 97 -16.77 13.30 -1.31
C GLY A 97 -16.70 12.66 0.09
N MET A 98 -16.37 13.47 1.10
CA MET A 98 -16.21 12.99 2.49
C MET A 98 -17.53 12.60 3.16
N ASP A 99 -18.61 13.29 2.82
CA ASP A 99 -19.95 13.09 3.41
C ASP A 99 -20.83 12.15 2.59
N ALA A 100 -20.26 11.49 1.59
CA ALA A 100 -20.99 10.59 0.71
C ALA A 100 -21.59 9.39 1.46
N LYS A 101 -22.70 8.87 0.94
CA LYS A 101 -23.25 7.60 1.42
C LYS A 101 -22.32 6.45 1.07
N LEU A 102 -21.67 5.89 2.08
CA LEU A 102 -20.74 4.77 1.96
C LEU A 102 -21.47 3.43 1.79
N SER A 103 -21.72 3.04 0.55
CA SER A 103 -22.39 1.79 0.17
C SER A 103 -21.72 1.12 -1.01
N LYS A 104 -21.70 -0.21 -1.05
CA LYS A 104 -21.17 -0.96 -2.21
C LYS A 104 -21.87 -0.66 -3.53
N LYS A 105 -23.14 -0.20 -3.46
CA LYS A 105 -23.92 0.20 -4.63
C LYS A 105 -23.64 1.64 -5.05
N ALA A 106 -22.91 2.40 -4.24
CA ALA A 106 -22.48 3.74 -4.60
C ALA A 106 -21.37 3.64 -5.65
N GLY A 107 -21.38 4.54 -6.63
CA GLY A 107 -20.41 4.54 -7.73
C GLY A 107 -18.95 4.74 -7.29
N HIS A 108 -18.70 5.04 -6.02
CA HIS A 108 -17.37 5.28 -5.45
C HIS A 108 -16.88 4.12 -4.55
N TYR A 109 -17.51 2.94 -4.56
CA TYR A 109 -16.96 1.75 -3.89
C TYR A 109 -15.82 1.14 -4.72
N ILE A 110 -14.64 1.01 -4.12
CA ILE A 110 -13.41 0.62 -4.84
C ILE A 110 -12.85 -0.73 -4.43
N GLY A 111 -13.29 -1.30 -3.29
CA GLY A 111 -12.88 -2.64 -2.91
C GLY A 111 -13.05 -2.94 -1.43
N LYS A 112 -12.45 -4.04 -0.99
CA LYS A 112 -12.53 -4.51 0.40
C LYS A 112 -11.26 -5.19 0.87
N LEU A 113 -10.91 -4.97 2.14
CA LEU A 113 -9.95 -5.80 2.86
C LEU A 113 -10.74 -6.80 3.70
N ARG A 114 -10.45 -8.09 3.55
CA ARG A 114 -11.15 -9.14 4.30
C ARG A 114 -10.14 -10.04 5.01
N ARG A 115 -10.38 -10.30 6.29
CA ARG A 115 -9.75 -11.41 7.00
C ARG A 115 -10.30 -12.73 6.47
N ASP A 116 -9.40 -13.61 6.06
CA ASP A 116 -9.74 -14.95 5.60
C ASP A 116 -10.27 -15.80 6.76
N LYS A 117 -11.36 -16.53 6.49
CA LYS A 117 -12.04 -17.38 7.48
C LYS A 117 -11.41 -18.76 7.57
N ASP A 118 -10.86 -19.22 6.45
CA ASP A 118 -10.42 -20.60 6.27
C ASP A 118 -8.91 -20.75 6.53
N GLN A 119 -8.24 -19.64 6.84
CA GLN A 119 -6.82 -19.55 7.19
C GLN A 119 -6.64 -19.26 8.69
N SER A 120 -5.39 -19.35 9.16
CA SER A 120 -5.00 -18.91 10.51
C SER A 120 -5.43 -17.47 10.80
N VAL A 121 -5.58 -17.15 12.09
CA VAL A 121 -5.80 -15.77 12.52
C VAL A 121 -4.63 -14.92 11.98
N GLY A 122 -4.93 -13.76 11.40
CA GLY A 122 -3.89 -12.86 10.86
C GLY A 122 -3.73 -12.87 9.33
N CYS A 123 -4.50 -13.70 8.60
CA CYS A 123 -4.50 -13.68 7.12
C CYS A 123 -5.55 -12.72 6.57
N TYR A 124 -5.12 -11.76 5.74
CA TYR A 124 -5.98 -10.77 5.11
C TYR A 124 -5.72 -10.70 3.61
N THR A 125 -6.78 -10.51 2.84
CA THR A 125 -6.70 -10.32 1.39
C THR A 125 -7.43 -9.05 0.99
N LEU A 126 -6.77 -8.23 0.18
CA LEU A 126 -7.32 -7.01 -0.39
C LEU A 126 -7.85 -7.28 -1.79
N TYR A 127 -9.12 -6.95 -2.01
CA TYR A 127 -9.84 -7.16 -3.26
C TYR A 127 -10.27 -5.83 -3.86
N THR A 128 -10.16 -5.68 -5.17
CA THR A 128 -10.80 -4.56 -5.90
C THR A 128 -12.32 -4.76 -5.98
N SER A 129 -13.05 -3.71 -6.37
CA SER A 129 -14.47 -3.79 -6.70
C SER A 129 -14.75 -4.29 -8.12
N SER A 130 -13.72 -4.70 -8.88
CA SER A 130 -13.87 -5.23 -10.23
C SER A 130 -14.81 -6.45 -10.26
N ARG A 131 -15.39 -6.74 -11.43
CA ARG A 131 -16.30 -7.90 -11.60
C ARG A 131 -15.63 -9.21 -11.19
N GLU A 132 -14.34 -9.33 -11.52
CA GLU A 132 -13.49 -10.49 -11.22
C GLU A 132 -13.05 -10.54 -9.75
N LYS A 133 -13.23 -9.44 -8.98
CA LYS A 133 -12.79 -9.30 -7.60
C LYS A 133 -11.31 -9.67 -7.46
N GLU A 134 -10.49 -8.99 -8.22
CA GLU A 134 -9.06 -9.23 -8.26
C GLU A 134 -8.44 -9.06 -6.88
N GLN A 135 -7.59 -9.99 -6.46
CA GLN A 135 -6.72 -9.83 -5.29
C GLN A 135 -5.50 -9.01 -5.69
N VAL A 136 -5.25 -7.94 -4.94
CA VAL A 136 -4.15 -7.00 -5.22
C VAL A 136 -3.11 -6.97 -4.11
N ALA A 137 -3.41 -7.60 -2.97
CA ALA A 137 -2.45 -7.86 -1.91
C ALA A 137 -2.93 -8.98 -0.98
N GLY A 138 -1.98 -9.76 -0.47
CA GLY A 138 -2.16 -10.64 0.68
C GLY A 138 -1.28 -10.17 1.85
N TYR A 139 -1.80 -10.25 3.06
CA TYR A 139 -1.07 -9.92 4.30
C TYR A 139 -1.23 -11.07 5.29
N VAL A 140 -0.13 -11.54 5.85
CA VAL A 140 -0.09 -12.67 6.77
C VAL A 140 0.68 -12.26 8.01
N TYR A 141 0.02 -12.27 9.16
CA TYR A 141 0.68 -12.05 10.44
C TYR A 141 1.10 -13.36 11.06
N ASP A 142 2.30 -13.36 11.61
CA ASP A 142 2.72 -14.37 12.57
C ASP A 142 2.03 -14.05 13.91
N ILE A 143 1.02 -14.83 14.25
CA ILE A 143 0.32 -14.73 15.53
C ILE A 143 0.78 -15.91 16.39
N PRO A 144 1.69 -15.69 17.35
CA PRO A 144 2.16 -16.74 18.23
C PRO A 144 1.00 -17.34 19.01
N ALA A 145 1.06 -18.65 19.27
CA ALA A 145 0.09 -19.33 20.11
C ALA A 145 0.03 -18.69 21.51
N LEU A 146 -1.16 -18.69 22.13
CA LEU A 146 -1.39 -18.04 23.43
C LEU A 146 -0.41 -18.50 24.51
N GLY A 147 -0.10 -19.80 24.56
CA GLY A 147 0.86 -20.35 25.52
C GLY A 147 2.28 -19.81 25.37
N GLN A 148 2.66 -19.42 24.15
CA GLN A 148 3.97 -18.84 23.85
C GLN A 148 4.01 -17.35 24.22
N GLN A 149 2.90 -16.64 24.01
CA GLN A 149 2.76 -15.24 24.45
C GLN A 149 2.86 -15.09 25.98
N ILE A 150 2.36 -16.06 26.74
CA ILE A 150 2.43 -16.05 28.21
C ILE A 150 3.86 -16.27 28.70
N LYS A 151 4.64 -17.12 28.02
CA LYS A 151 6.02 -17.45 28.41
C LYS A 151 7.03 -16.38 27.97
N ASP A 152 6.92 -15.94 26.72
CA ASP A 152 7.93 -15.11 26.06
C ASP A 152 7.53 -13.63 26.00
N GLY A 153 6.37 -13.28 26.57
CA GLY A 153 5.73 -11.97 26.41
C GLY A 153 5.09 -11.80 25.03
N GLN A 154 4.59 -10.60 24.73
CA GLN A 154 4.02 -10.32 23.41
C GLN A 154 5.14 -9.88 22.44
N PRO A 155 5.57 -10.74 21.50
CA PRO A 155 6.64 -10.35 20.59
C PRO A 155 6.18 -9.25 19.63
N PRO A 156 7.11 -8.48 19.05
CA PRO A 156 6.80 -7.53 17.97
C PRO A 156 6.04 -8.24 16.85
N ARG A 157 4.97 -7.59 16.34
CA ARG A 157 4.13 -8.15 15.29
C ARG A 157 4.94 -8.34 14.02
N LYS A 158 5.11 -9.58 13.58
CA LYS A 158 5.72 -9.89 12.28
C LYS A 158 4.61 -10.05 11.24
N MET A 159 4.76 -9.38 10.12
CA MET A 159 3.87 -9.49 8.98
C MET A 159 4.69 -9.80 7.75
N GLN A 160 4.16 -10.66 6.89
CA GLN A 160 4.55 -10.77 5.50
C GLN A 160 3.44 -10.20 4.63
N ALA A 161 3.82 -9.52 3.55
CA ALA A 161 2.88 -9.07 2.53
C ALA A 161 3.35 -9.56 1.16
N VAL A 162 2.39 -9.85 0.29
CA VAL A 162 2.63 -10.24 -1.10
C VAL A 162 1.80 -9.36 -2.01
N VAL A 163 2.47 -8.74 -2.98
CA VAL A 163 1.86 -7.80 -3.94
C VAL A 163 2.36 -8.09 -5.36
N PRO A 164 1.58 -7.81 -6.41
CA PRO A 164 2.05 -7.90 -7.79
C PRO A 164 3.15 -6.87 -8.08
N LYS A 165 4.17 -7.22 -8.88
CA LYS A 165 5.24 -6.28 -9.27
C LYS A 165 4.79 -5.25 -10.32
N SER A 166 3.71 -5.54 -11.05
CA SER A 166 3.10 -4.66 -12.05
C SER A 166 1.58 -4.74 -11.90
N THR A 167 0.91 -3.63 -12.18
CA THR A 167 -0.55 -3.52 -12.26
C THR A 167 -1.18 -4.39 -13.36
N SER A 168 -0.40 -4.93 -14.29
CA SER A 168 -0.90 -5.80 -15.36
C SER A 168 -0.85 -7.27 -14.98
N LEU A 169 -1.73 -7.72 -14.08
CA LEU A 169 -2.05 -9.16 -13.99
C LEU A 169 -2.97 -9.62 -15.13
N SER A 170 -3.40 -8.72 -16.02
CA SER A 170 -4.35 -8.96 -17.11
C SER A 170 -3.85 -8.53 -18.51
N LEU A 171 -2.56 -8.69 -18.82
CA LEU A 171 -2.02 -8.52 -20.19
C LEU A 171 -1.10 -9.68 -20.60
N SER A 172 -1.58 -10.91 -20.44
CA SER A 172 -1.11 -12.03 -21.25
C SER A 172 -2.31 -12.77 -21.81
N SER A 173 -2.98 -12.12 -22.75
CA SER A 173 -3.80 -12.77 -23.77
C SER A 173 -3.44 -12.12 -25.09
N SER A 174 -3.12 -12.96 -26.07
CA SER A 174 -2.83 -12.63 -27.47
C SER A 174 -1.41 -12.15 -27.78
N ASN A 175 -0.59 -13.07 -28.28
CA ASN A 175 0.01 -12.91 -29.60
C ASN A 175 -0.33 -14.17 -30.39
N ASN A 176 -1.28 -14.04 -31.32
CA ASN A 176 -1.45 -14.98 -32.42
C ASN A 176 -0.33 -14.69 -33.41
N ASP A 177 0.39 -15.72 -33.84
CA ASP A 177 1.07 -15.68 -35.14
C ASP A 177 0.64 -16.92 -35.92
N GLU A 178 -0.05 -16.67 -37.03
CA GLU A 178 -0.49 -17.67 -37.98
C GLU A 178 0.66 -18.02 -38.92
N THR A 179 1.01 -19.29 -39.05
CA THR A 179 1.54 -19.79 -40.33
C THR A 179 1.18 -21.26 -40.55
N LYS A 180 0.75 -21.51 -41.78
CA LYS A 180 0.06 -22.69 -42.30
C LYS A 180 0.93 -23.95 -42.36
N ALA A 181 0.31 -25.13 -42.16
CA ALA A 181 0.13 -26.20 -43.16
C ALA A 181 0.23 -27.63 -42.59
N SER A 182 -0.82 -28.41 -42.85
CA SER A 182 -0.87 -29.85 -43.16
C SER A 182 -0.21 -30.87 -42.20
N THR A 183 -1.01 -31.78 -41.64
CA THR A 183 -1.23 -33.17 -42.09
C THR A 183 -1.78 -34.00 -40.91
N ARG A 184 -2.72 -34.91 -41.21
CA ARG A 184 -3.32 -35.89 -40.28
C ARG A 184 -2.23 -36.65 -39.50
N ASP A 185 -2.42 -36.85 -38.19
CA ASP A 185 -2.56 -38.20 -37.64
C ASP A 185 -2.94 -38.23 -36.15
N THR A 186 -3.63 -39.32 -35.83
CA THR A 186 -4.36 -39.61 -34.60
C THR A 186 -3.42 -40.09 -33.50
N ILE A 187 -3.26 -39.33 -32.39
CA ILE A 187 -2.78 -39.90 -31.12
C ILE A 187 -3.57 -39.31 -29.96
N LYS A 188 -4.26 -40.21 -29.26
CA LYS A 188 -5.00 -39.99 -28.01
C LYS A 188 -4.02 -39.56 -26.91
N HIS A 189 -4.20 -38.35 -26.38
CA HIS A 189 -3.81 -38.06 -25.01
C HIS A 189 -4.98 -37.39 -24.29
N SER A 190 -5.26 -37.96 -23.13
CA SER A 190 -6.31 -37.61 -22.17
C SER A 190 -6.53 -36.11 -22.04
N ASN A 191 -7.72 -35.66 -22.41
CA ASN A 191 -8.26 -34.35 -22.08
C ASN A 191 -8.47 -34.26 -20.57
N ALA A 192 -7.40 -33.96 -19.83
CA ALA A 192 -7.52 -33.24 -18.58
C ALA A 192 -7.85 -31.79 -18.96
N ASN A 193 -9.15 -31.52 -19.00
CA ASN A 193 -9.71 -30.18 -19.09
C ASN A 193 -9.37 -29.45 -17.78
N GLU A 194 -8.09 -29.11 -17.55
CA GLU A 194 -7.70 -28.14 -16.53
C GLU A 194 -8.05 -26.76 -17.07
N GLY A 195 -9.35 -26.44 -16.96
CA GLY A 195 -9.80 -25.06 -17.00
C GLY A 195 -9.03 -24.31 -15.92
N VAL A 196 -8.03 -23.55 -16.33
CA VAL A 196 -7.22 -22.67 -15.47
C VAL A 196 -8.17 -21.66 -14.85
N SER A 197 -8.70 -22.02 -13.69
CA SER A 197 -9.34 -21.08 -12.79
C SER A 197 -8.23 -20.15 -12.33
N HIS A 198 -8.15 -18.96 -12.94
CA HIS A 198 -7.30 -17.82 -12.56
C HIS A 198 -7.64 -17.28 -11.16
N ASN A 199 -7.80 -18.17 -10.19
CA ASN A 199 -7.99 -17.84 -8.79
C ASN A 199 -6.66 -17.29 -8.30
N ASN A 200 -6.60 -15.97 -8.32
CA ASN A 200 -5.64 -15.12 -7.65
C ASN A 200 -5.32 -15.70 -6.26
N ARG A 201 -4.16 -16.33 -6.13
CA ARG A 201 -3.74 -17.19 -4.99
C ARG A 201 -2.55 -16.58 -4.26
N LEU A 202 -2.59 -15.26 -4.03
CA LEU A 202 -1.43 -14.50 -3.57
C LEU A 202 -0.84 -15.10 -2.28
N ILE A 203 -1.68 -15.38 -1.28
CA ILE A 203 -1.25 -15.95 0.00
C ILE A 203 -0.71 -17.38 -0.17
N GLU A 204 -1.30 -18.19 -1.05
CA GLU A 204 -0.79 -19.54 -1.34
C GLU A 204 0.60 -19.48 -2.00
N HIS A 205 0.80 -18.56 -2.96
CA HIS A 205 2.12 -18.34 -3.56
C HIS A 205 3.16 -17.84 -2.55
N LEU A 206 2.74 -17.04 -1.57
CA LEU A 206 3.59 -16.61 -0.46
C LEU A 206 4.00 -17.83 0.39
N HIS A 207 3.03 -18.62 0.85
CA HIS A 207 3.29 -19.81 1.68
C HIS A 207 4.15 -20.86 0.98
N ASN A 208 3.88 -21.11 -0.30
CA ASN A 208 4.62 -22.11 -1.08
C ASN A 208 5.97 -21.58 -1.60
N GLY A 209 6.33 -20.32 -1.35
CA GLY A 209 7.54 -19.70 -1.88
C GLY A 209 7.56 -19.55 -3.41
N THR A 210 6.43 -19.71 -4.08
CA THR A 210 6.32 -19.66 -5.56
C THR A 210 6.04 -18.27 -6.12
N TRP A 211 5.94 -17.26 -5.25
CA TRP A 211 5.64 -15.87 -5.59
C TRP A 211 6.61 -15.28 -6.64
N LYS A 212 7.89 -15.68 -6.62
CA LYS A 212 8.89 -15.25 -7.62
C LYS A 212 8.50 -15.64 -9.04
N HIS A 213 7.94 -16.84 -9.22
CA HIS A 213 7.53 -17.38 -10.52
C HIS A 213 6.27 -16.70 -11.07
N HIS A 214 5.52 -15.99 -10.23
CA HIS A 214 4.22 -15.40 -10.57
C HIS A 214 4.27 -13.86 -10.69
N LYS A 215 5.47 -13.29 -10.91
CA LYS A 215 5.68 -11.82 -10.98
C LYS A 215 5.17 -11.08 -9.73
N LEU A 216 5.21 -11.74 -8.58
CA LEU A 216 4.87 -11.16 -7.29
C LEU A 216 6.14 -10.71 -6.56
N LEU A 217 5.96 -9.85 -5.56
CA LEU A 217 6.97 -9.48 -4.59
C LEU A 217 6.45 -9.80 -3.19
N ALA A 218 7.21 -10.60 -2.44
CA ALA A 218 7.02 -10.75 -1.01
C ALA A 218 7.89 -9.73 -0.26
N VAL A 219 7.32 -9.13 0.78
CA VAL A 219 8.02 -8.26 1.74
C VAL A 219 7.67 -8.71 3.15
N GLN A 220 8.52 -8.36 4.12
CA GLN A 220 8.33 -8.72 5.52
C GLN A 220 8.65 -7.56 6.46
N THR A 221 8.11 -7.61 7.68
CA THR A 221 8.47 -6.65 8.73
C THR A 221 9.98 -6.67 8.99
N LYS A 222 10.62 -5.51 8.85
CA LYS A 222 12.01 -5.31 9.26
C LYS A 222 12.15 -5.51 10.77
N PRO A 223 13.08 -6.36 11.24
CA PRO A 223 13.32 -6.51 12.67
C PRO A 223 13.87 -5.20 13.26
N PRO A 224 13.44 -4.80 14.47
CA PRO A 224 13.97 -3.60 15.10
C PRO A 224 15.44 -3.80 15.49
N VAL A 225 16.22 -2.74 15.41
CA VAL A 225 17.63 -2.73 15.80
C VAL A 225 17.74 -2.32 17.26
N TYR A 226 18.53 -3.03 18.04
CA TYR A 226 18.82 -2.64 19.43
C TYR A 226 19.81 -1.48 19.45
N SER A 227 19.40 -0.35 20.04
CA SER A 227 20.24 0.84 20.18
C SER A 227 19.86 1.62 21.44
N ALA A 228 20.87 2.04 22.22
CA ALA A 228 20.69 2.80 23.46
C ALA A 228 19.65 2.19 24.43
N GLY A 229 19.73 0.87 24.65
CA GLY A 229 18.85 0.18 25.60
C GLY A 229 17.46 -0.19 25.07
N GLN A 230 17.14 0.15 23.81
CA GLN A 230 15.80 -0.05 23.26
C GLN A 230 15.84 -0.59 21.83
N TYR A 231 14.86 -1.43 21.50
CA TYR A 231 14.61 -1.87 20.12
C TYR A 231 13.91 -0.76 19.35
N ARG A 232 14.51 -0.28 18.25
CA ARG A 232 14.00 0.84 17.46
C ARG A 232 14.11 0.57 15.96
N LEU A 233 13.21 1.19 15.20
CA LEU A 233 13.30 1.33 13.75
C LEU A 233 13.59 2.80 13.43
N ASN A 234 14.42 3.05 12.42
CA ASN A 234 14.72 4.40 11.96
C ASN A 234 13.70 4.83 10.90
N PHE A 235 12.80 5.73 11.28
CA PHE A 235 11.80 6.33 10.40
C PHE A 235 12.20 7.71 9.87
N GLN A 236 13.47 8.10 10.02
CA GLN A 236 14.01 9.38 9.51
C GLN A 236 13.15 10.60 9.93
N GLY A 237 12.70 10.61 11.20
CA GLY A 237 11.87 11.68 11.74
C GLY A 237 10.38 11.62 11.38
N ARG A 238 9.94 10.67 10.55
CA ARG A 238 8.51 10.50 10.19
C ARG A 238 7.68 9.99 11.37
N VAL A 239 8.22 9.09 12.19
CA VAL A 239 7.46 8.52 13.32
C VAL A 239 7.87 9.20 14.62
N LEU A 240 6.86 9.75 15.32
CA LEU A 240 7.07 10.59 16.50
C LEU A 240 6.68 9.88 17.81
N VAL A 241 5.80 8.87 17.72
CA VAL A 241 5.23 8.20 18.91
C VAL A 241 5.55 6.71 18.87
N ALA A 242 6.12 6.19 19.96
CA ALA A 242 6.34 4.76 20.14
C ALA A 242 5.01 4.00 20.10
N SER A 243 4.93 2.93 19.30
CA SER A 243 3.74 2.11 19.18
C SER A 243 4.09 0.72 18.63
N VAL A 244 3.38 -0.31 19.09
CA VAL A 244 3.41 -1.67 18.50
C VAL A 244 2.93 -1.72 17.04
N LYS A 245 2.31 -0.63 16.57
CA LYS A 245 1.85 -0.47 15.18
C LYS A 245 2.95 0.05 14.25
N ASN A 246 4.05 0.57 14.79
CA ASN A 246 5.13 1.11 13.98
C ASN A 246 5.85 -0.04 13.27
N MET A 247 5.91 0.01 11.94
CA MET A 247 6.52 -1.04 11.12
C MET A 247 7.16 -0.49 9.86
N GLN A 248 8.19 -1.20 9.39
CA GLN A 248 8.74 -1.06 8.05
C GLN A 248 8.65 -2.41 7.36
N LEU A 249 8.26 -2.44 6.09
CA LEU A 249 8.29 -3.64 5.25
C LEU A 249 9.46 -3.56 4.30
N GLU A 250 10.30 -4.59 4.33
CA GLU A 250 11.48 -4.72 3.49
C GLU A 250 11.37 -5.92 2.54
N ASN A 251 11.97 -5.80 1.36
CA ASN A 251 12.16 -6.92 0.45
C ASN A 251 13.36 -7.79 0.86
N GLU A 252 13.63 -8.86 0.12
CA GLU A 252 14.77 -9.76 0.37
C GLU A 252 16.14 -9.04 0.31
N GLN A 253 16.22 -7.89 -0.36
CA GLN A 253 17.42 -7.06 -0.48
C GLN A 253 17.56 -6.07 0.69
N GLY A 254 16.63 -6.06 1.66
CA GLY A 254 16.63 -5.12 2.78
C GLY A 254 16.17 -3.71 2.43
N GLU A 255 15.63 -3.50 1.23
CA GLU A 255 15.07 -2.21 0.83
C GLU A 255 13.70 -2.01 1.48
N ILE A 256 13.53 -0.88 2.18
CA ILE A 256 12.24 -0.50 2.76
C ILE A 256 11.31 0.01 1.66
N LEU A 257 10.18 -0.67 1.48
CA LEU A 257 9.18 -0.35 0.46
C LEU A 257 7.88 0.21 1.05
N LEU A 258 7.65 0.03 2.34
CA LEU A 258 6.53 0.62 3.07
C LEU A 258 6.95 0.93 4.50
N GLN A 259 6.58 2.09 5.00
CA GLN A 259 6.71 2.44 6.41
C GLN A 259 5.39 2.98 6.94
N PHE A 260 5.02 2.51 8.12
CA PHE A 260 3.82 2.93 8.81
C PHE A 260 4.15 3.23 10.26
N GLY A 261 3.68 4.36 10.78
CA GLY A 261 3.89 4.64 12.19
C GLY A 261 3.11 5.82 12.74
N LYS A 262 2.97 5.80 14.06
CA LYS A 262 2.11 6.70 14.82
C LYS A 262 2.75 8.08 14.98
N VAL A 263 1.97 9.12 14.72
CA VAL A 263 2.37 10.52 14.96
C VAL A 263 1.51 11.21 16.01
N SER A 264 0.25 10.80 16.16
CA SER A 264 -0.65 11.26 17.22
C SER A 264 -1.59 10.14 17.67
N GLN A 265 -2.53 10.41 18.57
CA GLN A 265 -3.49 9.39 19.04
C GLN A 265 -4.25 8.71 17.88
N ASN A 266 -4.67 9.51 16.88
CA ASN A 266 -5.51 9.07 15.77
C ASN A 266 -4.88 9.28 14.38
N SER A 267 -3.64 9.76 14.30
CA SER A 267 -2.95 10.03 13.04
C SER A 267 -1.66 9.23 12.92
N PHE A 268 -1.40 8.76 11.71
CA PHE A 268 -0.29 7.87 11.38
C PHE A 268 0.29 8.26 10.02
N HIS A 269 1.60 8.24 9.86
CA HIS A 269 2.21 8.30 8.54
C HIS A 269 2.19 6.92 7.90
N LEU A 270 1.96 6.90 6.59
CA LEU A 270 2.01 5.72 5.74
C LEU A 270 2.76 6.13 4.47
N ASP A 271 4.03 5.76 4.38
CA ASP A 271 4.83 6.09 3.21
C ASP A 271 5.19 4.81 2.46
N TYR A 272 5.16 4.86 1.13
CA TYR A 272 5.34 3.66 0.30
C TYR A 272 6.10 3.95 -1.00
N LYS A 273 6.64 2.88 -1.59
CA LYS A 273 7.32 2.84 -2.88
C LYS A 273 6.71 1.77 -3.76
N ALA A 274 7.09 1.77 -5.03
CA ALA A 274 6.84 0.63 -5.90
C ALA A 274 7.30 -0.69 -5.25
N PRO A 275 6.53 -1.78 -5.39
CA PRO A 275 5.34 -1.92 -6.23
C PRO A 275 4.01 -1.67 -5.48
N PHE A 276 4.04 -1.09 -4.27
CA PHE A 276 2.80 -0.75 -3.58
C PHE A 276 2.05 0.35 -4.32
N THR A 277 0.72 0.26 -4.32
CA THR A 277 -0.20 1.32 -4.74
C THR A 277 -0.76 1.98 -3.49
N ALA A 278 -1.39 3.15 -3.60
CA ALA A 278 -2.06 3.76 -2.44
C ALA A 278 -3.09 2.79 -1.83
N PHE A 279 -3.82 2.06 -2.68
CA PHE A 279 -4.79 1.07 -2.27
C PHE A 279 -4.17 -0.10 -1.49
N SER A 280 -3.07 -0.71 -1.96
CA SER A 280 -2.40 -1.81 -1.27
C SER A 280 -1.57 -1.36 -0.06
N ALA A 281 -1.01 -0.15 -0.08
CA ALA A 281 -0.36 0.42 1.10
C ALA A 281 -1.39 0.67 2.22
N PHE A 282 -2.55 1.23 1.88
CA PHE A 282 -3.60 1.48 2.86
C PHE A 282 -4.17 0.17 3.43
N GLY A 283 -4.30 -0.88 2.61
CA GLY A 283 -4.62 -2.23 3.07
C GLY A 283 -3.68 -2.73 4.17
N ALA A 284 -2.36 -2.54 4.01
CA ALA A 284 -1.37 -2.94 5.02
C ALA A 284 -1.58 -2.20 6.36
N ALA A 285 -1.85 -0.89 6.30
CA ALA A 285 -2.15 -0.09 7.49
C ALA A 285 -3.45 -0.52 8.17
N LEU A 286 -4.50 -0.84 7.42
CA LEU A 286 -5.78 -1.31 7.97
C LEU A 286 -5.63 -2.62 8.74
N CYS A 287 -4.77 -3.53 8.29
CA CYS A 287 -4.47 -4.76 9.03
C CYS A 287 -3.90 -4.47 10.44
N GLN A 288 -3.07 -3.43 10.62
CA GLN A 288 -2.52 -3.08 11.94
C GLN A 288 -3.55 -2.56 12.93
N PHE A 289 -4.70 -2.06 12.46
CA PHE A 289 -5.80 -1.65 13.34
C PHE A 289 -6.71 -2.80 13.73
N ASP A 290 -6.62 -3.94 13.05
CA ASP A 290 -7.49 -5.08 13.30
C ASP A 290 -6.93 -6.08 14.33
N LEU A 291 -5.61 -6.10 14.48
CA LEU A 291 -4.86 -6.95 15.41
C LEU A 291 -4.60 -6.26 16.75
#